data_AF-A0A7W7DPG5-F1
#
_entry.id   AF-A0A7W7DPG5-F1
#
_cell.length_a   1.000
_cell.length_b   1.000
_cell.length_c   1.000
_cell.angle_alpha   90.00
_cell.angle_beta   90.00
_cell.angle_gamma   90.00
#
_symmetry.space_group_name_H-M   'P 1'
#
loop_
_entity.id
_entity.type
_entity.pdbx_description
1 polymer ?
#
loop_
_entity_poly.entity_id
_entity_poly.type
_entity_poly.pdbx_seq_one_letter_code
_entity_poly.pdbx_strand_id
1 'polypeptide(L)'
;MTVTGYPDARETPVGCTDKPAALGRTQQRVACPGFSGGTSGSPWVNGDGQVVGVLGGHDQGGTTPGVSCSVVLGAEARRLYRQAAGLS
;
A
#
# COMPACT_ATOMS: atom_id res chain seq x y z
N MET A 1 -0.19 0.10 -10.95
CA MET A 1 0.44 -0.73 -9.91
C MET A 1 -0.58 -1.74 -9.44
N THR A 2 -0.15 -2.88 -8.91
CA THR A 2 -1.03 -3.93 -8.40
C THR A 2 -0.83 -4.07 -6.89
N VAL A 3 -1.94 -4.09 -6.17
CA VAL A 3 -1.98 -4.51 -4.76
C VAL A 3 -2.45 -5.94 -4.71
N THR A 4 -1.73 -6.78 -3.97
CA THR A 4 -2.15 -8.15 -3.66
C THR A 4 -2.18 -8.30 -2.17
N GLY A 5 -3.37 -8.57 -1.61
CA GLY A 5 -3.57 -8.69 -0.17
C GLY A 5 -4.28 -9.98 0.23
N TYR A 6 -4.10 -10.37 1.49
CA TYR A 6 -4.61 -11.61 2.06
C TYR A 6 -5.58 -11.30 3.18
N PRO A 7 -6.90 -11.36 2.92
CA PRO A 7 -7.89 -11.06 3.95
C PRO A 7 -8.05 -12.22 4.95
N ASP A 8 -8.22 -11.91 6.23
CA ASP A 8 -8.41 -12.92 7.30
C ASP A 8 -9.66 -13.79 7.09
N ALA A 9 -10.65 -13.26 6.37
CA ALA A 9 -11.93 -13.93 6.15
C ALA A 9 -11.89 -15.01 5.05
N ARG A 10 -10.78 -15.17 4.31
CA ARG A 10 -10.69 -16.14 3.21
C ARG A 10 -9.24 -16.55 2.88
N GLU A 11 -9.07 -17.79 2.45
CA GLU A 11 -7.77 -18.38 2.07
C GLU A 11 -7.27 -17.99 0.66
N THR A 12 -7.92 -17.03 0.00
CA THR A 12 -7.57 -16.60 -1.37
C THR A 12 -7.24 -15.11 -1.42
N PRO A 13 -6.16 -14.71 -2.13
CA PRO A 13 -5.77 -13.31 -2.20
C PRO A 13 -6.79 -12.46 -2.95
N VAL A 14 -6.80 -11.16 -2.66
CA VAL A 14 -7.48 -10.10 -3.45
C VAL A 14 -6.41 -9.38 -4.26
N GLY A 15 -6.66 -9.15 -5.54
CA GLY A 15 -5.82 -8.37 -6.43
C GLY A 15 -6.56 -7.15 -6.97
N CYS A 16 -5.90 -6.00 -7.02
CA CYS A 16 -6.42 -4.80 -7.68
C CYS A 16 -5.30 -4.05 -8.39
N THR A 17 -5.56 -3.60 -9.63
CA THR A 17 -4.64 -2.77 -10.40
C THR A 17 -5.25 -1.39 -10.61
N ASP A 18 -4.51 -0.35 -10.22
CA ASP A 18 -4.93 1.04 -10.43
C ASP A 18 -3.69 1.96 -10.55
N LYS A 19 -3.90 3.22 -10.90
CA LYS A 19 -2.90 4.28 -10.93
C LYS A 19 -3.00 5.12 -9.65
N PRO A 20 -1.96 5.16 -8.80
CA PRO A 20 -1.95 6.00 -7.61
C PRO A 20 -2.20 7.48 -7.92
N ALA A 21 -3.08 8.10 -7.14
CA ALA A 21 -3.33 9.54 -7.13
C ALA A 21 -2.85 10.13 -5.80
N ALA A 22 -2.30 11.35 -5.86
CA ALA A 22 -1.85 12.05 -4.65
C ALA A 22 -3.03 12.34 -3.69
N LEU A 23 -2.80 12.15 -2.40
CA LEU A 23 -3.66 12.57 -1.30
C LEU A 23 -2.85 13.49 -0.39
N GLY A 24 -2.76 14.76 -0.76
CA GLY A 24 -1.85 15.69 -0.09
C GLY A 24 -0.37 15.37 -0.37
N ARG A 25 0.52 15.75 0.55
CA ARG A 25 1.98 15.66 0.35
C ARG A 25 2.59 14.31 0.75
N THR A 26 1.96 13.62 1.69
CA THR A 26 2.54 12.45 2.36
C THR A 26 1.75 11.17 2.14
N GLN A 27 0.57 11.25 1.52
CA GLN A 27 -0.30 10.11 1.24
C GLN A 27 -0.59 10.01 -0.26
N GLN A 28 -0.93 8.81 -0.68
CA GLN A 28 -1.40 8.45 -2.01
C GLN A 28 -2.57 7.49 -1.85
N ARG A 29 -3.46 7.45 -2.85
CA ARG A 29 -4.66 6.60 -2.83
C ARG A 29 -4.90 5.92 -4.18
N VAL A 30 -5.66 4.84 -4.13
CA VAL A 30 -6.21 4.13 -5.30
C VAL A 30 -7.65 3.70 -5.06
N ALA A 31 -8.40 3.57 -6.16
CA ALA A 31 -9.78 3.08 -6.18
C ALA A 31 -9.79 1.54 -6.21
N CYS A 32 -9.36 0.94 -5.10
CA CYS A 32 -9.25 -0.51 -4.95
C CYS A 32 -10.14 -1.01 -3.79
N PRO A 33 -11.35 -1.53 -4.10
CA PRO A 33 -12.22 -2.16 -3.11
C PRO A 33 -11.79 -3.61 -2.80
N GLY A 34 -12.38 -4.18 -1.75
CA GLY A 34 -12.23 -5.60 -1.42
C GLY A 34 -11.06 -5.95 -0.50
N PHE A 35 -10.30 -4.96 -0.03
CA PHE A 35 -9.25 -5.13 0.97
C PHE A 35 -9.85 -5.00 2.38
N SER A 36 -10.23 -6.13 2.98
CA SER A 36 -10.74 -6.18 4.37
C SER A 36 -9.62 -6.46 5.38
N GLY A 37 -9.97 -6.68 6.65
CA GLY A 37 -9.02 -7.07 7.71
C GLY A 37 -8.07 -8.21 7.27
N GLY A 38 -6.83 -8.16 7.73
CA GLY A 38 -5.73 -9.03 7.31
C GLY A 38 -4.87 -8.46 6.17
N THR A 39 -5.43 -7.55 5.35
CA THR A 39 -4.71 -7.04 4.17
C THR A 39 -3.70 -5.92 4.48
N SER A 40 -3.72 -5.32 5.67
CA SER A 40 -2.78 -4.28 6.08
C SER A 40 -1.31 -4.71 5.87
N GLY A 41 -0.48 -3.83 5.31
CA GLY A 41 0.92 -4.14 5.00
C GLY A 41 1.14 -4.73 3.61
N SER A 42 0.09 -5.01 2.84
CA SER A 42 0.21 -5.53 1.47
C SER A 42 0.98 -4.58 0.55
N PRO A 43 1.94 -5.05 -0.27
CA PRO A 43 2.73 -4.19 -1.13
C PRO A 43 1.93 -3.69 -2.33
N TRP A 44 2.24 -2.46 -2.77
CA TRP A 44 1.82 -1.90 -4.05
C TRP A 44 2.98 -2.03 -5.02
N VAL A 45 2.82 -2.86 -6.05
CA VAL A 45 3.91 -3.21 -6.98
C VAL A 45 3.66 -2.58 -8.35
N ASN A 46 4.61 -1.79 -8.87
CA ASN A 46 4.49 -1.20 -10.20
C ASN A 46 4.82 -2.20 -11.33
N GLY A 47 4.73 -1.75 -12.59
CA GLY A 47 5.02 -2.60 -13.75
C GLY A 47 6.48 -3.09 -13.84
N ASP A 48 7.38 -2.44 -13.11
CA ASP A 48 8.80 -2.77 -13.04
C ASP A 48 9.14 -3.69 -11.85
N GLY A 49 8.13 -4.18 -11.12
CA GLY A 49 8.33 -5.04 -9.95
C GLY A 49 8.79 -4.30 -8.69
N GLN A 50 8.73 -2.97 -8.66
CA GLN A 50 9.14 -2.16 -7.52
C GLN A 50 7.99 -1.92 -6.54
N VAL A 51 8.29 -1.94 -5.24
CA VAL A 51 7.35 -1.52 -4.19
C VAL A 51 7.26 0.00 -4.17
N VAL A 52 6.09 0.53 -4.53
CA VAL A 52 5.81 1.98 -4.62
C VAL A 52 4.85 2.47 -3.53
N GLY A 53 4.41 1.55 -2.67
CA GLY A 53 3.51 1.80 -1.57
C GLY A 53 3.26 0.53 -0.77
N VAL A 54 2.65 0.71 0.39
CA VAL A 54 2.22 -0.34 1.32
C VAL A 54 0.81 0.00 1.78
N LEU A 55 -0.13 -0.93 1.63
CA LEU A 55 -1.52 -0.75 2.04
C LEU A 55 -1.57 -0.38 3.53
N GLY A 56 -2.06 0.83 3.79
CA GLY A 56 -2.06 1.46 5.11
C GLY A 56 -2.07 2.99 4.98
N GLY A 57 -1.78 3.73 6.04
CA GLY A 57 -1.78 5.21 5.98
C GLY A 57 -3.08 5.81 6.48
N HIS A 58 -3.59 6.86 5.82
CA HIS A 58 -4.75 7.64 6.29
C HIS A 58 -5.90 6.72 6.71
N ASP A 59 -6.36 6.87 7.96
CA ASP A 59 -7.44 6.09 8.57
C ASP A 59 -7.32 4.56 8.38
N GLN A 60 -6.13 3.98 8.60
CA GLN A 60 -5.87 2.53 8.46
C GLN A 60 -6.02 1.98 7.03
N GLY A 61 -5.80 2.83 6.02
CA GLY A 61 -5.91 2.44 4.62
C GLY A 61 -7.13 3.03 3.92
N GLY A 62 -7.97 3.80 4.61
CA GLY A 62 -9.07 4.59 4.06
C GLY A 62 -10.39 4.36 4.80
N THR A 63 -11.22 5.39 4.91
CA THR A 63 -12.58 5.30 5.49
C THR A 63 -13.67 4.99 4.47
N THR A 64 -13.35 5.12 3.19
CA THR A 64 -14.26 4.75 2.10
C THR A 64 -13.95 3.31 1.69
N PRO A 65 -14.91 2.37 1.72
CA PRO A 65 -14.70 0.95 1.41
C PRO A 65 -14.05 0.64 0.05
N GLY A 66 -13.96 1.62 -0.85
CA GLY A 66 -13.32 1.51 -2.16
C GLY A 66 -12.02 2.30 -2.34
N VAL A 67 -11.52 2.96 -1.29
CA VAL A 67 -10.27 3.75 -1.36
C VAL A 67 -9.23 3.10 -0.48
N SER A 68 -8.16 2.63 -1.11
CA SER A 68 -6.97 2.15 -0.41
C SER A 68 -5.91 3.24 -0.39
N CYS A 69 -5.33 3.52 0.77
CA CYS A 69 -4.27 4.51 0.95
C CYS A 69 -2.89 3.87 1.11
N SER A 70 -1.86 4.70 0.93
CA SER A 70 -0.49 4.43 1.35
C SER A 70 0.24 5.72 1.67
N VAL A 71 1.27 5.65 2.51
CA VAL A 71 2.27 6.73 2.62
C VAL A 71 3.08 6.82 1.31
N VAL A 72 3.56 8.02 0.99
CA VAL A 72 4.56 8.18 -0.08
C VAL A 72 5.92 7.72 0.46
N LEU A 73 6.57 6.77 -0.23
CA LEU A 73 7.88 6.25 0.14
C LEU A 73 9.01 7.22 -0.22
N GLY A 74 9.13 8.30 0.56
CA GLY A 74 10.13 9.36 0.38
C GLY A 74 11.48 9.10 1.08
N ALA A 75 12.26 10.17 1.28
CA ALA A 75 13.60 10.10 1.86
C ALA A 75 13.64 9.45 3.27
N GLU A 76 12.63 9.73 4.11
CA GLU A 76 12.51 9.15 5.45
C GLU A 76 12.27 7.64 5.39
N ALA A 77 11.37 7.18 4.52
CA ALA A 77 11.14 5.75 4.29
C ALA A 77 12.40 5.05 3.76
N ARG A 78 13.14 5.70 2.84
CA ARG A 78 14.43 5.20 2.36
C ARG A 78 15.47 5.09 3.47
N ARG A 79 15.54 6.08 4.37
CA ARG A 79 16.46 6.06 5.52
C ARG A 79 16.11 4.88 6.44
N LEU A 80 14.83 4.73 6.78
CA LEU A 80 14.35 3.64 7.62
C LEU A 80 14.62 2.27 7.00
N TYR A 81 14.37 2.12 5.69
CA TYR A 81 14.65 0.87 4.97
C TYR A 81 16.12 0.48 5.06
N ARG A 82 17.05 1.42 4.80
CA ARG A 82 18.50 1.12 4.89
C ARG A 82 18.91 0.71 6.30
N GLN A 83 18.39 1.41 7.32
CA GLN A 83 18.66 1.05 8.72
C GLN A 83 18.15 -0.36 9.04
N ALA A 84 16.91 -0.68 8.66
CA ALA A 84 16.33 -2.00 8.89
C ALA A 84 17.07 -3.12 8.14
N ALA A 85 17.60 -2.82 6.96
CA ALA A 85 18.36 -3.75 6.13
C ALA A 85 19.85 -3.88 6.53
N GLY A 86 20.32 -3.13 7.55
CA GLY A 86 21.74 -3.13 7.93
C GLY A 86 22.67 -2.49 6.88
N LEU A 87 22.14 -1.61 6.03
CA LEU A 87 22.84 -0.93 4.93
C LEU A 87 23.30 0.49 5.32
N SER A 88 23.64 0.68 6.59
CA SER A 88 24.09 1.98 7.15
C SER A 88 25.46 2.39 6.63
#